data_AF-A0A845TQV1-F1
#
_entry.id   AF-A0A845TQV1-F1
#
_cell.length_a   1.000
_cell.length_b   1.000
_cell.length_c   1.000
_cell.angle_alpha   90.00
_cell.angle_beta   90.00
_cell.angle_gamma   90.00
#
_symmetry.space_group_name_H-M   'P 1'
#
loop_
_entity.id
_entity.type
_entity.pdbx_description
1 polymer ?
#
loop_
_entity_poly.entity_id
_entity_poly.type
_entity_poly.pdbx_seq_one_letter_code
_entity_poly.pdbx_strand_id
1 'polypeptide(L)'
;MDHAAFSGDTPVGLKHMTLMLERFKQTGTESSLVAVFHGDAGYMLLNDEAYNAARKTKTGNPYRGMIQDLIKQGVQIEECSVTMKVNMWVNENLLPGVKVDSGALGRIVQLVQEGYVMIQP
;
A
#
# COMPACT_ATOMS: atom_id res chain seq x y z
N MET A 1 15.01 6.18 -7.04
CA MET A 1 14.81 4.72 -6.97
C MET A 1 15.91 4.18 -6.07
N ASP A 2 15.82 4.40 -4.77
CA ASP A 2 16.83 3.90 -3.83
C ASP A 2 16.61 2.42 -3.50
N HIS A 3 15.38 1.90 -3.63
CA HIS A 3 15.08 0.47 -3.45
C HIS A 3 13.95 0.00 -4.40
N ALA A 4 13.78 -1.32 -4.53
CA ALA A 4 12.72 -1.95 -5.32
C ALA A 4 11.59 -2.40 -4.39
N ALA A 5 10.34 -2.40 -4.90
CA ALA A 5 9.15 -2.79 -4.13
C ALA A 5 9.28 -4.16 -3.42
N PHE A 6 10.16 -5.03 -3.93
CA PHE A 6 10.49 -6.32 -3.36
C PHE A 6 12.00 -6.54 -3.20
N SER A 7 12.36 -7.22 -2.10
CA SER A 7 13.67 -7.85 -1.91
C SER A 7 13.45 -9.36 -1.79
N GLY A 8 13.58 -10.08 -2.90
CA GLY A 8 13.07 -11.46 -3.01
C GLY A 8 11.54 -11.47 -2.90
N ASP A 9 10.99 -12.26 -1.97
CA ASP A 9 9.54 -12.30 -1.70
C ASP A 9 9.08 -11.25 -0.67
N THR A 10 10.01 -10.49 -0.08
CA THR A 10 9.69 -9.52 0.98
C THR A 10 9.13 -8.22 0.39
N PRO A 11 7.92 -7.78 0.76
CA PRO A 11 7.39 -6.48 0.37
C PRO A 11 8.08 -5.37 1.20
N VAL A 12 9.10 -4.73 0.63
CA VAL A 12 10.02 -3.83 1.36
C VAL A 12 9.26 -2.67 2.00
N GLY A 13 8.36 -2.03 1.23
CA GLY A 13 7.56 -0.90 1.71
C GLY A 13 6.66 -1.26 2.89
N LEU A 14 5.94 -2.38 2.81
CA LEU A 14 5.06 -2.83 3.90
C LEU A 14 5.87 -3.13 5.17
N LYS A 15 7.01 -3.80 5.05
CA LYS A 15 7.89 -4.11 6.18
C LYS A 15 8.46 -2.84 6.82
N HIS A 16 8.93 -1.89 6.00
CA HIS A 16 9.47 -0.62 6.49
C HIS A 16 8.40 0.20 7.24
N MET A 17 7.17 0.25 6.73
CA MET A 17 6.08 0.95 7.42
C MET A 17 5.78 0.32 8.79
N THR A 18 5.70 -1.01 8.88
CA THR A 18 5.49 -1.70 10.17
C THR A 18 6.59 -1.35 11.17
N LEU A 19 7.86 -1.48 10.76
CA LEU A 19 9.00 -1.16 11.65
C LEU A 19 9.03 0.31 12.06
N MET A 20 8.67 1.21 11.15
CA MET A 20 8.63 2.65 11.41
C MET A 20 7.54 3.01 12.43
N LEU A 21 6.33 2.45 12.29
CA LEU A 21 5.24 2.65 13.25
C LEU A 21 5.58 2.08 14.63
N GLU A 22 6.14 0.89 14.69
CA GLU A 22 6.60 0.28 15.94
C GLU A 22 7.62 1.19 16.63
N ARG A 23 8.59 1.72 15.86
CA ARG A 23 9.61 2.63 16.38
C ARG A 23 9.00 3.94 16.87
N PHE A 24 8.13 4.57 16.11
CA PHE A 24 7.47 5.82 16.49
C PHE A 24 6.62 5.65 17.75
N LYS A 25 5.90 4.53 17.87
CA LYS A 25 5.15 4.19 19.09
C LYS A 25 6.08 4.02 20.29
N GLN A 26 7.20 3.32 20.13
CA GLN A 26 8.19 3.13 21.21
C GLN A 26 8.82 4.45 21.67
N THR A 27 9.04 5.40 20.77
CA THR A 27 9.67 6.68 21.08
C THR A 27 8.68 7.79 21.45
N GLY A 28 7.37 7.50 21.41
CA GLY A 28 6.33 8.51 21.63
C GLY A 28 6.29 9.59 20.53
N THR A 29 6.78 9.27 19.34
CA THR A 29 6.80 10.17 18.18
C THR A 29 5.44 10.13 17.49
N GLU A 30 4.78 11.29 17.38
CA GLU A 30 3.57 11.41 16.56
C GLU A 30 3.92 11.18 15.08
N SER A 31 3.06 10.45 14.38
CA SER A 31 3.28 10.14 12.96
C SER A 31 1.96 10.04 12.21
N SER A 32 1.99 10.49 10.94
CA SER A 32 0.91 10.30 9.97
C SER A 32 1.52 9.66 8.73
N LEU A 33 1.05 8.47 8.38
CA LEU A 33 1.56 7.71 7.23
C LEU A 33 0.45 7.55 6.20
N VAL A 34 0.79 7.87 4.95
CA VAL A 34 -0.02 7.59 3.77
C VAL A 34 0.80 6.72 2.84
N ALA A 35 0.29 5.52 2.53
CA ALA A 35 0.93 4.58 1.63
C ALA A 35 0.19 4.57 0.29
N VAL A 36 0.88 4.99 -0.77
CA VAL A 36 0.34 5.06 -2.12
C VAL A 36 0.88 3.89 -2.94
N PHE A 37 0.00 2.99 -3.35
CA PHE A 37 0.32 1.82 -4.18
C PHE A 37 -0.03 2.10 -5.64
N HIS A 38 0.84 1.66 -6.54
CA HIS A 38 0.61 1.75 -7.97
C HIS A 38 1.47 0.74 -8.74
N GLY A 39 1.14 0.53 -10.02
CA GLY A 39 1.87 -0.37 -10.90
C GLY A 39 1.95 -1.78 -10.34
N ASP A 40 3.15 -2.36 -10.34
CA ASP A 40 3.39 -3.73 -9.89
C ASP A 40 3.15 -3.94 -8.40
N ALA A 41 3.04 -2.89 -7.58
CA ALA A 41 2.70 -3.04 -6.17
C ALA A 41 1.18 -3.14 -5.93
N GLY A 42 0.33 -2.71 -6.87
CA GLY A 42 -1.11 -2.54 -6.62
C GLY A 42 -1.85 -3.84 -6.34
N TYR A 43 -1.37 -4.97 -6.90
CA TYR A 43 -2.00 -6.26 -6.64
C TYR A 43 -1.94 -6.68 -5.15
N MET A 44 -1.02 -6.10 -4.36
CA MET A 44 -0.95 -6.35 -2.92
C MET A 44 -2.23 -5.91 -2.19
N LEU A 45 -2.96 -4.93 -2.73
CA LEU A 45 -4.14 -4.35 -2.09
C LEU A 45 -5.43 -5.10 -2.42
N LEU A 46 -5.37 -6.15 -3.25
CA LEU A 46 -6.52 -6.93 -3.67
C LEU A 46 -7.05 -7.85 -2.56
N ASN A 47 -8.35 -8.10 -2.56
CA ASN A 47 -8.92 -9.19 -1.78
C ASN A 47 -8.42 -10.56 -2.29
N ASP A 48 -8.69 -11.63 -1.54
CA ASP A 48 -8.15 -12.96 -1.84
C ASP A 48 -8.56 -13.48 -3.24
N GLU A 49 -9.79 -13.22 -3.67
CA GLU A 49 -10.30 -13.68 -4.97
C GLU A 49 -9.64 -12.93 -6.13
N ALA A 50 -9.61 -11.60 -6.07
CA ALA A 50 -8.98 -10.78 -7.09
C ALA A 50 -7.46 -10.98 -7.15
N TYR A 51 -6.81 -11.16 -5.99
CA TYR A 51 -5.40 -11.52 -5.91
C TYR A 51 -5.12 -12.85 -6.61
N ASN A 52 -5.92 -13.88 -6.30
CA ASN A 52 -5.79 -15.20 -6.91
C ASN A 52 -5.91 -15.13 -8.43
N ALA A 53 -6.85 -14.34 -8.96
CA ALA A 53 -7.00 -14.11 -10.38
C ALA A 53 -5.79 -13.39 -10.99
N ALA A 54 -5.36 -12.28 -10.39
CA ALA A 54 -4.24 -11.47 -10.88
C ALA A 54 -2.89 -12.23 -10.85
N ARG A 55 -2.67 -13.05 -9.82
CA ARG A 55 -1.41 -13.78 -9.59
C ARG A 55 -1.45 -15.24 -10.01
N LYS A 56 -2.57 -15.70 -10.57
CA LYS A 56 -2.79 -17.08 -11.04
C LYS A 56 -2.49 -18.12 -9.94
N THR A 57 -2.99 -17.86 -8.73
CA THR A 57 -2.82 -18.71 -7.54
C THR A 57 -4.16 -19.02 -6.88
N LYS A 58 -4.15 -19.84 -5.82
CA LYS A 58 -5.33 -20.22 -5.02
C LYS A 58 -5.10 -20.04 -3.52
N THR A 59 -3.99 -19.41 -3.14
CA THR A 59 -3.54 -19.27 -1.74
C THR A 59 -4.24 -18.14 -0.99
N GLY A 60 -4.93 -17.25 -1.70
CA GLY A 60 -5.36 -15.95 -1.17
C GLY A 60 -4.23 -14.93 -1.18
N ASN A 61 -4.52 -13.70 -0.76
CA ASN A 61 -3.57 -12.61 -0.72
C ASN A 61 -2.66 -12.75 0.54
N PRO A 62 -1.35 -13.03 0.37
CA PRO A 62 -0.43 -13.18 1.51
C PRO A 62 -0.17 -11.86 2.24
N TYR A 63 -0.46 -10.71 1.64
CA TYR A 63 -0.24 -9.39 2.21
C TYR A 63 -1.43 -8.87 3.04
N ARG A 64 -2.59 -9.53 2.93
CA ARG A 64 -3.85 -9.11 3.58
C ARG A 64 -3.68 -8.81 5.06
N GLY A 65 -3.05 -9.71 5.81
CA GLY A 65 -2.85 -9.53 7.25
C GLY A 65 -2.05 -8.27 7.57
N MET A 66 -0.92 -8.09 6.90
CA MET A 66 -0.04 -6.93 7.11
C MET A 66 -0.73 -5.61 6.75
N ILE A 67 -1.44 -5.55 5.62
CA ILE A 67 -2.18 -4.35 5.20
C ILE A 67 -3.30 -4.02 6.18
N GLN A 68 -4.09 -5.02 6.59
CA GLN A 68 -5.16 -4.80 7.57
C GLN A 68 -4.61 -4.34 8.92
N ASP A 69 -3.45 -4.84 9.36
CA ASP A 69 -2.83 -4.41 10.60
C ASP A 69 -2.24 -2.99 10.50
N LEU A 70 -1.74 -2.57 9.33
CA LEU A 70 -1.36 -1.18 9.09
C LEU A 70 -2.57 -0.24 9.11
N ILE A 71 -3.68 -0.62 8.47
CA ILE A 71 -4.93 0.15 8.49
C ILE A 71 -5.46 0.29 9.92
N LYS A 72 -5.47 -0.79 10.70
CA LYS A 72 -5.88 -0.76 12.13
C LYS A 72 -5.00 0.17 12.97
N GLN A 73 -3.73 0.32 12.61
CA GLN A 73 -2.79 1.24 13.25
C GLN A 73 -2.93 2.69 12.75
N GLY A 74 -3.87 2.97 11.85
CA GLY A 74 -4.18 4.32 11.39
C GLY A 74 -3.44 4.73 10.11
N VAL A 75 -2.71 3.83 9.45
CA VAL A 75 -2.11 4.13 8.15
C VAL A 75 -3.21 4.27 7.09
N GLN A 76 -3.16 5.36 6.34
CA GLN A 76 -4.00 5.51 5.16
C GLN A 76 -3.36 4.75 3.99
N ILE A 77 -4.02 3.70 3.51
CA ILE A 77 -3.59 2.90 2.36
C ILE A 77 -4.42 3.30 1.15
N GLU A 78 -3.76 3.68 0.06
CA GLU A 78 -4.38 4.16 -1.18
C GLU A 78 -3.90 3.36 -2.39
N GLU A 79 -4.82 2.95 -3.25
CA GLU A 79 -4.54 2.39 -4.57
C GLU A 79 -4.71 3.45 -5.66
N CYS A 80 -3.82 3.39 -6.66
CA CYS A 80 -3.87 4.25 -7.83
C CYS A 80 -5.01 3.89 -8.78
N SER A 81 -5.98 4.79 -8.98
CA SER A 81 -7.09 4.56 -9.93
C SER A 81 -6.64 4.26 -11.36
N VAL A 82 -5.49 4.80 -11.80
CA VAL A 82 -4.92 4.47 -13.12
C VAL A 82 -4.47 3.01 -13.17
N THR A 83 -3.87 2.51 -12.09
CA THR A 83 -3.45 1.10 -11.98
C THR A 83 -4.67 0.18 -11.95
N MET A 84 -5.71 0.54 -11.18
CA MET A 84 -6.99 -0.18 -11.19
C MET A 84 -7.60 -0.22 -12.59
N LYS A 85 -7.64 0.91 -13.30
CA LYS A 85 -8.20 0.99 -14.64
C LYS A 85 -7.47 0.08 -15.64
N VAL A 86 -6.14 0.08 -15.61
CA VAL A 86 -5.32 -0.79 -16.49
C VAL A 86 -5.59 -2.28 -16.23
N ASN A 87 -5.80 -2.64 -14.96
CA ASN A 87 -6.04 -4.03 -14.56
C ASN A 87 -7.54 -4.41 -14.47
N MET A 88 -8.44 -3.50 -14.82
CA MET A 88 -9.90 -3.65 -14.72
C MET A 88 -10.38 -4.01 -13.30
N TRP A 89 -9.69 -3.49 -12.28
CA TRP A 89 -10.10 -3.64 -10.89
C TRP A 89 -11.12 -2.57 -10.50
N VAL A 90 -12.07 -2.96 -9.66
CA VAL A 90 -13.08 -2.10 -9.02
C VAL A 90 -12.91 -2.12 -7.50
N ASN A 91 -13.64 -1.28 -6.79
CA ASN A 91 -13.52 -1.15 -5.32
C ASN A 91 -13.77 -2.47 -4.60
N GLU A 92 -14.70 -3.29 -5.10
CA GLU A 92 -15.03 -4.61 -4.56
C GLU A 92 -13.85 -5.58 -4.65
N ASN A 93 -12.89 -5.35 -5.55
CA ASN A 93 -11.67 -6.16 -5.65
C ASN A 93 -10.64 -5.82 -4.58
N LEU A 94 -10.76 -4.70 -3.87
CA LEU A 94 -9.78 -4.26 -2.88
C LEU A 94 -10.06 -4.83 -1.50
N LEU A 95 -9.02 -4.85 -0.66
CA LEU A 95 -9.15 -5.15 0.76
C LEU A 95 -9.98 -4.07 1.47
N PRO A 96 -10.79 -4.44 2.49
CA PRO A 96 -11.53 -3.46 3.28
C PRO A 96 -10.61 -2.39 3.88
N GLY A 97 -11.02 -1.12 3.76
CA GLY A 97 -10.29 0.03 4.30
C GLY A 97 -9.25 0.63 3.33
N VAL A 98 -8.95 -0.02 2.21
CA VAL A 98 -8.17 0.59 1.13
C VAL A 98 -8.99 1.69 0.46
N LYS A 99 -8.38 2.87 0.30
CA LYS A 99 -8.94 4.00 -0.45
C LYS A 99 -8.41 4.00 -1.88
N VAL A 100 -9.03 4.78 -2.76
CA VAL A 100 -8.59 4.94 -4.15
C VAL A 100 -8.27 6.40 -4.42
N ASP A 101 -7.06 6.67 -4.90
CA ASP A 101 -6.63 8.01 -5.31
C ASP A 101 -6.94 8.28 -6.80
N SER A 102 -6.82 9.54 -7.24
CA SER A 102 -7.03 9.93 -8.65
C SER A 102 -5.83 9.65 -9.57
N GLY A 103 -4.73 9.17 -9.01
CA GLY A 103 -3.47 8.87 -9.67
C GLY A 103 -2.28 9.08 -8.73
N ALA A 104 -1.47 8.03 -8.53
CA ALA A 104 -0.39 8.04 -7.55
C ALA A 104 0.58 9.22 -7.65
N LEU A 105 1.04 9.59 -8.85
CA LEU A 105 2.00 10.68 -9.01
C LEU A 105 1.42 12.04 -8.57
N GLY A 106 0.16 12.32 -8.94
CA GLY A 106 -0.53 13.53 -8.50
C GLY A 106 -0.75 13.52 -6.99
N ARG A 107 -1.13 12.36 -6.44
CA ARG A 107 -1.34 12.19 -5.00
C ARG A 107 -0.05 12.38 -4.19
N ILE A 108 1.08 11.85 -4.67
CA ILE A 108 2.40 12.05 -4.05
C ILE A 108 2.78 13.54 -4.06
N VAL A 109 2.62 14.22 -5.19
CA VAL A 109 2.89 15.67 -5.28
C VAL A 109 2.04 16.45 -4.30
N GLN A 110 0.73 16.14 -4.22
CA GLN A 110 -0.18 16.75 -3.26
C GLN A 110 0.29 16.54 -1.82
N LEU A 111 0.61 15.30 -1.42
CA LEU A 111 1.07 14.98 -0.07
C LEU A 111 2.35 15.75 0.28
N VAL A 112 3.31 15.82 -0.65
CA VAL A 112 4.53 16.60 -0.45
C VAL A 112 4.22 18.09 -0.26
N GLN A 113 3.27 18.65 -1.03
CA GLN A 113 2.81 20.04 -0.85
C GLN A 113 2.09 20.26 0.48
N GLU A 114 1.42 19.25 1.02
CA GLU A 114 0.78 19.25 2.34
C GLU A 114 1.80 19.07 3.49
N GLY A 115 3.09 18.93 3.19
CA GLY A 115 4.18 18.84 4.17
C GLY A 115 4.61 17.42 4.51
N TYR A 116 4.13 16.40 3.80
CA TYR A 116 4.64 15.04 3.95
C TYR A 116 6.02 14.88 3.34
N VAL A 117 6.81 13.95 3.88
CA VAL A 117 8.08 13.50 3.30
C VAL A 117 7.83 12.22 2.53
N MET A 118 8.19 12.20 1.25
CA MET A 118 8.11 10.99 0.44
C MET A 118 9.28 10.06 0.78
N ILE A 119 8.95 8.81 1.09
CA ILE A 119 9.91 7.70 1.16
C ILE A 119 9.52 6.72 0.07
N GLN A 120 10.44 6.43 -0.84
CA GLN A 120 10.25 5.42 -1.88
C GLN A 120 11.03 4.15 -1.51
N PRO A 121 10.37 3.07 -1.10
CA PRO A 121 11.01 1.80 -0.81
C PRO A 121 11.31 0.99 -2.08
#